data_AF-A0A2R5FRI6-F1
#
_entry.id   AF-A0A2R5FRI6-F1
#
_cell.length_a   1.000
_cell.length_b   1.000
_cell.length_c   1.000
_cell.angle_alpha   90.00
_cell.angle_beta   90.00
_cell.angle_gamma   90.00
#
_symmetry.space_group_name_H-M   'P 1'
#
loop_
_entity.id
_entity.type
_entity.pdbx_description
1 polymer ?
#
loop_
_entity_poly.entity_id
_entity_poly.type
_entity_poly.pdbx_seq_one_letter_code
_entity_poly.pdbx_strand_id
1 'polypeptide(L)'
;MIQGAFGSKGQLFFQIDLITCDGLNLPVDAMLDTGFTGFMAINKQDLDSLDWVYMGNEPLRTAQGEIIFDRYSGKVLLNEQEYEIPVYAGDEITEVLLGSEWLKILPLVVNYQAGILSLG
;
A
#
# COMPACT_ATOMS: atom_id res chain seq x y z
N MET A 1 6.92 13.52 -7.22
CA MET A 1 7.07 13.27 -5.78
C MET A 1 5.88 13.79 -4.99
N ILE A 2 5.14 12.88 -4.37
CA ILE A 2 4.15 13.20 -3.33
C ILE A 2 4.85 13.45 -2.00
N GLN A 3 4.28 14.34 -1.17
CA GLN A 3 4.74 14.58 0.19
C GLN A 3 4.05 13.60 1.15
N GLY A 4 4.77 13.16 2.16
CA GLY A 4 4.23 12.31 3.23
C GLY A 4 4.14 13.02 4.57
N ALA A 5 3.61 12.30 5.56
CA ALA A 5 3.55 12.72 6.96
C ALA A 5 4.26 11.70 7.87
N PHE A 6 4.94 12.22 8.89
CA PHE A 6 5.54 11.38 9.93
C PHE A 6 4.51 11.02 11.00
N GLY A 7 4.34 9.73 11.26
CA GLY A 7 3.55 9.23 12.38
C GLY A 7 4.24 9.43 13.74
N SER A 8 3.48 9.28 14.81
CA SER A 8 3.96 9.48 16.20
C SER A 8 5.10 8.55 16.61
N LYS A 9 5.27 7.41 15.94
CA LYS A 9 6.32 6.42 16.21
C LYS A 9 7.36 6.31 15.09
N GLY A 10 7.46 7.32 14.23
CA GLY A 10 8.37 7.29 13.07
C GLY A 10 7.84 6.46 11.89
N GLN A 11 6.52 6.31 11.82
CA GLN A 11 5.87 5.73 10.64
C GLN A 11 5.91 6.74 9.50
N LEU A 12 5.97 6.25 8.27
CA LEU A 12 6.00 7.07 7.06
C LEU A 12 4.66 6.90 6.35
N PHE A 13 3.82 7.93 6.36
CA PHE A 13 2.51 7.90 5.73
C PHE A 13 2.52 8.69 4.43
N PHE A 14 1.81 8.18 3.43
CA PHE A 14 1.57 8.84 2.15
C PHE A 14 0.09 8.74 1.81
N GLN A 15 -0.51 9.86 1.43
CA GLN A 15 -1.85 9.83 0.86
C GLN A 15 -1.76 9.36 -0.60
N ILE A 16 -2.56 8.34 -0.93
CA ILE A 16 -2.73 7.80 -2.29
C ILE A 16 -4.22 7.64 -2.56
N ASP A 17 -4.62 7.50 -3.82
CA ASP A 17 -5.99 7.07 -4.12
C ASP A 17 -6.01 5.59 -4.50
N LEU A 18 -6.94 4.84 -3.91
CA LEU A 18 -7.37 3.55 -4.43
C LEU A 18 -8.44 3.81 -5.48
N ILE A 19 -8.34 3.17 -6.65
CA ILE A 19 -9.29 3.37 -7.74
C ILE A 19 -10.21 2.16 -7.80
N THR A 20 -11.49 2.36 -7.54
CA THR A 20 -12.51 1.30 -7.64
C THR A 20 -12.67 0.79 -9.08
N CYS A 21 -13.30 -0.35 -9.28
CA CYS A 21 -13.54 -0.88 -10.63
C CYS A 21 -14.45 -0.01 -11.51
N ASP A 22 -15.30 0.84 -10.92
CA ASP A 22 -16.10 1.84 -11.65
C ASP A 22 -15.37 3.19 -11.86
N GLY A 23 -14.12 3.31 -11.40
CA GLY A 23 -13.24 4.44 -11.66
C GLY A 23 -13.34 5.59 -10.64
N LEU A 24 -13.93 5.35 -9.47
CA LEU A 24 -13.94 6.31 -8.37
C LEU A 24 -12.60 6.27 -7.62
N ASN A 25 -12.05 7.45 -7.32
CA ASN A 25 -10.88 7.60 -6.49
C ASN A 25 -11.28 7.68 -5.01
N LEU A 26 -10.69 6.80 -4.19
CA LEU A 26 -10.85 6.76 -2.74
C LEU A 26 -9.51 7.11 -2.07
N PRO A 27 -9.36 8.33 -1.53
CA PRO A 27 -8.12 8.74 -0.87
C PRO A 27 -7.94 7.99 0.45
N VAL A 28 -6.75 7.43 0.66
CA VAL A 28 -6.36 6.72 1.88
C VAL A 28 -4.97 7.14 2.34
N ASP A 29 -4.75 7.14 3.65
CA ASP A 29 -3.41 7.26 4.22
C ASP A 29 -2.77 5.87 4.28
N ALA A 30 -1.74 5.67 3.46
CA ALA A 30 -1.00 4.42 3.40
C ALA A 30 0.34 4.52 4.14
N MET A 31 0.65 3.51 4.95
CA MET A 31 1.90 3.40 5.68
C MET A 31 2.95 2.67 4.83
N LEU A 32 4.12 3.27 4.62
CA LEU A 32 5.24 2.55 4.02
C LEU A 32 5.86 1.57 5.04
N ASP A 33 5.81 0.29 4.71
CA ASP A 33 6.44 -0.81 5.45
C ASP A 33 7.51 -1.47 4.57
N THR A 34 8.78 -1.16 4.85
CA THR A 34 9.91 -1.74 4.12
C THR A 34 10.18 -3.21 4.49
N GLY A 35 9.58 -3.72 5.56
CA GLY A 35 9.60 -5.14 5.93
C GLY A 35 8.64 -5.98 5.09
N PHE A 36 7.65 -5.34 4.45
CA PHE A 36 6.75 -5.98 3.50
C PHE A 36 7.32 -5.90 2.07
N THR A 37 7.41 -7.04 1.39
CA THR A 37 8.05 -7.17 0.07
C THR A 37 7.07 -7.19 -1.10
N GLY A 38 5.80 -6.83 -0.90
CA GLY A 38 4.83 -6.64 -1.97
C GLY A 38 4.70 -5.19 -2.40
N PHE A 39 3.74 -4.89 -3.28
CA PHE A 39 3.36 -3.52 -3.58
C PHE A 39 2.42 -2.96 -2.53
N MET A 40 1.32 -3.67 -2.25
CA MET A 40 0.31 -3.22 -1.30
C MET A 40 -0.29 -4.36 -0.51
N ALA A 41 -0.62 -4.10 0.74
CA ALA A 41 -1.45 -4.97 1.56
C ALA A 41 -2.55 -4.17 2.27
N ILE A 42 -3.77 -4.68 2.32
CA ILE A 42 -4.92 -3.99 2.93
C ILE A 42 -5.79 -4.96 3.76
N ASN A 43 -6.66 -4.40 4.61
CA ASN A 43 -7.65 -5.22 5.28
C ASN A 43 -8.66 -5.79 4.28
N LYS A 44 -9.10 -7.04 4.47
CA LYS A 44 -10.15 -7.63 3.62
C LYS A 44 -11.47 -6.86 3.67
N GLN A 45 -11.81 -6.24 4.79
CA GLN A 45 -13.07 -5.49 4.94
C GLN A 45 -13.10 -4.23 4.06
N ASP A 46 -11.94 -3.67 3.72
CA ASP A 46 -11.86 -2.47 2.89
C ASP A 46 -12.09 -2.77 1.39
N LEU A 47 -11.89 -4.04 0.98
CA LEU A 47 -12.05 -4.49 -0.41
C LEU A 47 -13.48 -4.45 -0.93
N ASP A 48 -14.48 -4.60 -0.04
CA ASP A 48 -15.88 -4.70 -0.43
C ASP A 48 -16.36 -3.47 -1.21
N SER A 49 -15.69 -2.32 -1.01
CA SER A 49 -15.99 -1.06 -1.71
C SER A 49 -15.20 -0.85 -3.00
N LEU A 50 -14.17 -1.66 -3.25
CA LEU A 50 -13.23 -1.49 -4.36
C LEU A 50 -13.61 -2.30 -5.60
N ASP A 51 -14.33 -3.41 -5.41
CA ASP A 51 -14.73 -4.36 -6.47
C ASP A 51 -13.56 -4.91 -7.31
N TRP A 52 -12.34 -4.89 -6.77
CA TRP A 52 -11.14 -5.37 -7.47
C TRP A 52 -11.21 -6.85 -7.84
N VAL A 53 -10.52 -7.21 -8.93
CA VAL A 53 -10.56 -8.58 -9.46
C VAL A 53 -9.75 -9.51 -8.55
N TYR A 54 -10.41 -10.52 -7.99
CA TYR A 54 -9.76 -11.58 -7.24
C TYR A 54 -8.89 -12.47 -8.14
N MET A 55 -7.64 -12.67 -7.74
CA MET A 55 -6.60 -13.36 -8.50
C MET A 55 -6.17 -14.69 -7.87
N GLY A 56 -6.78 -15.11 -6.76
CA GLY A 56 -6.46 -16.32 -6.03
C GLY A 56 -5.78 -16.06 -4.68
N ASN A 57 -5.26 -17.11 -4.07
CA ASN A 57 -4.60 -17.06 -2.77
C ASN A 57 -3.09 -17.23 -2.94
N GLU A 58 -2.30 -16.54 -2.13
CA GLU A 58 -0.84 -16.63 -2.16
C GLU A 58 -0.27 -16.73 -0.73
N PRO A 59 0.59 -17.73 -0.43
CA PRO A 59 1.24 -17.82 0.87
C PRO A 59 2.33 -16.74 0.98
N LEU A 60 2.30 -15.98 2.06
CA LEU A 60 3.37 -15.06 2.44
C LEU A 60 3.99 -15.48 3.77
N ARG A 61 5.32 -15.37 3.86
CA ARG A 61 6.04 -15.60 5.11
C ARG A 61 6.01 -14.33 5.96
N THR A 62 5.33 -14.41 7.09
CA THR A 62 5.27 -13.34 8.10
C THR A 62 6.16 -13.67 9.29
N ALA A 63 6.24 -12.75 10.25
CA ALA A 63 6.90 -12.99 11.53
C ALA A 63 6.24 -14.13 12.35
N GLN A 64 4.97 -14.44 12.09
CA GLN A 64 4.21 -15.50 12.77
C GLN A 64 4.26 -16.85 12.03
N GLY A 65 4.96 -16.91 10.89
CA GLY A 65 4.98 -18.08 10.00
C GLY A 65 4.32 -17.79 8.66
N GLU A 66 4.05 -18.86 7.91
CA GLU A 66 3.38 -18.75 6.61
C GLU A 66 1.88 -18.54 6.81
N ILE A 67 1.37 -17.48 6.20
CA ILE A 67 -0.05 -17.12 6.21
C ILE A 67 -0.52 -17.02 4.76
N ILE A 68 -1.72 -17.51 4.49
CA ILE A 68 -2.35 -17.43 3.16
C ILE A 68 -3.10 -16.10 3.08
N PHE A 69 -2.74 -15.28 2.11
CA PHE A 69 -3.42 -14.03 1.79
C PHE A 69 -4.26 -14.18 0.54
N ASP A 70 -5.36 -13.42 0.46
CA ASP A 70 -6.11 -13.27 -0.77
C ASP A 70 -5.41 -12.23 -1.64
N ARG A 71 -5.32 -12.48 -2.94
CA ARG A 71 -4.63 -11.59 -3.88
C ARG A 71 -5.62 -11.01 -4.87
N TYR A 72 -5.47 -9.72 -5.15
CA TYR A 72 -6.32 -8.96 -6.06
C TYR A 72 -5.47 -8.20 -7.09
N SER A 73 -6.06 -7.90 -8.24
CA SER A 73 -5.53 -6.89 -9.18
C SER A 73 -6.10 -5.54 -8.78
N GLY A 74 -5.31 -4.75 -8.07
CA GLY A 74 -5.72 -3.43 -7.58
C GLY A 74 -5.26 -2.30 -8.49
N LYS A 75 -5.99 -1.18 -8.46
CA LYS A 75 -5.64 0.04 -9.18
C LYS A 75 -5.41 1.18 -8.20
N VAL A 76 -4.32 1.91 -8.36
CA VAL A 76 -3.95 3.01 -7.47
C VAL A 76 -3.49 4.22 -8.26
N LEU A 77 -3.81 5.42 -7.77
CA LEU A 77 -3.23 6.67 -8.23
C LEU A 77 -2.17 7.11 -7.22
N LEU A 78 -0.93 7.18 -7.67
CA LEU A 78 0.21 7.62 -6.86
C LEU A 78 1.05 8.57 -7.70
N ASN A 79 1.27 9.78 -7.20
CA ASN A 79 2.06 10.80 -7.90
C ASN A 79 1.53 11.08 -9.32
N GLU A 80 0.22 11.28 -9.43
CA GLU A 80 -0.49 11.55 -10.70
C GLU A 80 -0.40 10.42 -11.74
N GLN A 81 0.14 9.26 -11.36
CA GLN A 81 0.25 8.09 -12.22
C GLN A 81 -0.61 6.94 -11.70
N GLU A 82 -1.38 6.35 -12.61
CA GLU A 82 -2.14 5.13 -12.34
C GLU A 82 -1.25 3.89 -12.45
N TYR A 83 -1.42 2.96 -11.52
CA TYR A 83 -0.76 1.67 -11.53
C TYR A 83 -1.79 0.56 -11.32
N GLU A 84 -1.67 -0.52 -12.09
CA GLU A 84 -2.30 -1.80 -11.79
C GLU A 84 -1.28 -2.70 -11.11
N ILE A 85 -1.57 -3.15 -9.89
CA ILE A 85 -0.62 -3.84 -9.02
C ILE A 85 -1.24 -5.06 -8.33
N PRO A 86 -0.45 -6.07 -7.95
CA PRO A 86 -0.91 -7.09 -7.04
C PRO A 86 -1.12 -6.49 -5.64
N VAL A 87 -2.30 -6.74 -5.06
CA VAL A 87 -2.65 -6.34 -3.70
C VAL A 87 -2.94 -7.58 -2.86
N TYR A 88 -2.33 -7.66 -1.68
CA TYR A 88 -2.59 -8.72 -0.71
C TYR A 88 -3.64 -8.26 0.30
N ALA A 89 -4.56 -9.14 0.65
CA ALA A 89 -5.62 -8.84 1.59
C ALA A 89 -5.66 -9.87 2.72
N GLY A 90 -5.68 -9.37 3.96
CA GLY A 90 -5.64 -10.16 5.18
C GLY A 90 -6.47 -9.52 6.28
N ASP A 91 -6.99 -10.34 7.19
CA ASP A 91 -7.92 -9.90 8.24
C ASP A 91 -7.23 -9.08 9.35
N GLU A 92 -5.94 -9.32 9.58
CA GLU A 92 -5.14 -8.70 10.65
C GLU A 92 -4.39 -7.43 10.22
N ILE A 93 -4.64 -6.93 9.01
CA ILE A 93 -4.00 -5.71 8.51
C ILE A 93 -4.75 -4.49 9.03
N THR A 94 -4.05 -3.61 9.74
CA THR A 94 -4.65 -2.42 10.39
C THR A 94 -4.55 -1.15 9.55
N GLU A 95 -3.45 -0.97 8.81
CA GLU A 95 -3.22 0.14 7.91
C GLU A 95 -3.10 -0.37 6.46
N VAL A 96 -3.47 0.45 5.48
CA VAL A 96 -3.06 0.21 4.09
C VAL A 96 -1.55 0.29 4.03
N LEU A 97 -0.88 -0.80 3.64
CA LEU A 97 0.58 -0.88 3.58
C LEU A 97 1.06 -0.63 2.16
N LEU A 98 2.07 0.24 2.01
CA LEU A 98 2.93 0.30 0.83
C LEU A 98 4.18 -0.53 1.13
N GLY A 99 4.47 -1.51 0.29
CA GLY A 99 5.66 -2.35 0.46
C GLY A 99 6.87 -1.86 -0.33
N SER A 100 7.99 -2.55 -0.12
CA SER A 100 9.29 -2.21 -0.71
C SER A 100 9.37 -2.37 -2.23
N GLU A 101 8.41 -3.06 -2.89
CA GLU A 101 8.39 -3.14 -4.36
C GLU A 101 8.27 -1.76 -5.02
N TRP A 102 7.56 -0.82 -4.39
CA TRP A 102 7.47 0.57 -4.87
C TRP A 102 8.84 1.24 -4.96
N LEU A 103 9.77 0.90 -4.08
CA LEU A 103 11.10 1.52 -4.02
C LEU A 103 12.02 1.10 -5.17
N LYS A 104 11.62 0.09 -5.96
CA LYS A 104 12.32 -0.29 -7.20
C LYS A 104 12.00 0.68 -8.35
N ILE A 105 10.89 1.41 -8.25
CA ILE A 105 10.39 2.28 -9.33
C ILE A 105 10.22 3.74 -8.90
N LEU A 106 10.03 4.02 -7.62
CA LEU A 106 9.84 5.36 -7.06
C LEU A 106 10.93 5.65 -6.01
N PRO A 107 11.67 6.78 -6.13
CA PRO A 107 12.64 7.14 -5.12
C PRO A 107 11.93 7.62 -3.85
N LEU A 108 12.50 7.23 -2.71
CA LEU A 108 12.08 7.66 -1.38
C LEU A 108 13.14 8.58 -0.79
N VAL A 109 12.72 9.74 -0.28
CA VAL A 109 13.59 10.65 0.48
C VAL A 109 13.00 10.84 1.87
N VAL A 110 13.82 10.52 2.89
CA VAL A 110 13.43 10.63 4.31
C VAL A 110 14.53 11.38 5.07
N ASN A 111 14.16 12.48 5.71
CA ASN A 111 15.01 13.18 6.65
C ASN A 111 14.16 13.80 7.77
N TYR A 112 14.16 13.14 8.93
CA TYR A 112 13.43 13.58 10.12
C TYR A 112 13.88 14.94 10.64
N GLN A 113 15.18 15.20 10.66
CA GLN A 113 15.72 16.46 11.18
C GLN A 113 15.31 17.65 10.30
N ALA A 114 15.22 17.42 8.99
CA ALA A 114 14.80 18.43 8.03
C ALA A 114 13.28 18.45 7.78
N GLY A 115 12.52 17.50 8.35
CA GLY A 115 11.09 17.37 8.10
C GLY A 115 10.73 16.96 6.67
N ILE A 116 11.63 16.25 5.97
CA ILE A 116 11.44 15.85 4.57
C ILE A 116 10.95 14.41 4.52
N LEU A 117 9.79 14.20 3.89
CA LEU A 117 9.27 12.88 3.53
C LEU A 117 8.62 12.97 2.15
N SER A 118 9.18 12.30 1.16
CA SER A 118 8.63 12.29 -0.19
C SER A 118 8.85 10.96 -0.92
N LEU A 119 7.90 10.61 -1.79
CA LEU A 119 7.91 9.40 -2.61
C LEU A 119 7.57 9.74 -4.08
N GLY A 120 8.34 9.20 -5.04
CA GLY A 120 8.06 9.27 -6.49
C GLY A 120 8.78 10.37 -7.25
#